data_AF-A0AAV2J491-F1
#
_entry.id   AF-A0AAV2J491-F1
#
_cell.length_a   1.000
_cell.length_b   1.000
_cell.length_c   1.000
_cell.angle_alpha   90.00
_cell.angle_beta   90.00
_cell.angle_gamma   90.00
#
_symmetry.space_group_name_H-M   'P 1'
#
loop_
_entity.id
_entity.type
_entity.pdbx_description
1 polymer ?
#
loop_
_entity_poly.entity_id
_entity_poly.type
_entity_poly.pdbx_seq_one_letter_code
_entity_poly.pdbx_strand_id
1 'polypeptide(L)'
;MVSQEQATSALDERVEVLEANYQDLSRYASQLQTKLLDLEARSRRHNIKIVGIKEDSEKGNPTDFVSKLLPELLGERHFPSPLKVDRAHRSLQPKPAAGDKPRTIMGCIHHFTPE
;
A
#
# COMPACT_ATOMS: atom_id res chain seq x y z
N MET A 1 -47.06 39.27 2.10
CA MET A 1 -45.65 39.54 2.49
C MET A 1 -45.17 38.58 3.58
N VAL A 2 -45.79 38.57 4.77
CA VAL A 2 -45.36 37.73 5.93
C VAL A 2 -45.15 36.24 5.61
N SER A 3 -45.96 35.62 4.75
CA SER A 3 -45.83 34.19 4.40
C SER A 3 -44.60 33.86 3.56
N GLN A 4 -44.09 34.78 2.74
CA GLN A 4 -42.86 34.55 1.96
C GLN A 4 -41.63 34.69 2.85
N GLU A 5 -41.62 35.67 3.76
CA GLU A 5 -40.54 35.89 4.72
C GLU A 5 -40.37 34.72 5.69
N GLN A 6 -41.48 34.12 6.14
CA GLN A 6 -41.44 32.90 6.96
C GLN A 6 -40.89 31.69 6.20
N ALA A 7 -41.22 31.56 4.91
CA ALA A 7 -40.72 30.47 4.08
C ALA A 7 -39.22 30.62 3.78
N THR A 8 -38.74 31.84 3.55
CA THR A 8 -37.30 32.11 3.37
C THR A 8 -36.53 31.83 4.65
N SER A 9 -37.02 32.28 5.81
CA SER A 9 -36.37 32.00 7.11
C SER A 9 -36.24 30.49 7.37
N ALA A 10 -37.30 29.73 7.11
CA ALA A 10 -37.27 28.27 7.29
C ALA A 10 -36.35 27.56 6.29
N LEU A 11 -36.15 28.12 5.09
CA LEU A 11 -35.17 27.61 4.13
C LEU A 11 -33.75 27.93 4.57
N ASP A 12 -33.50 29.15 5.07
CA ASP A 12 -32.18 29.57 5.57
C ASP A 12 -31.74 28.69 6.74
N GLU A 13 -32.63 28.45 7.72
CA GLU A 13 -32.37 27.52 8.82
C GLU A 13 -32.02 26.10 8.33
N ARG A 14 -32.72 25.61 7.30
CA ARG A 14 -32.44 24.29 6.72
C ARG A 14 -31.10 24.27 5.99
N VAL A 15 -30.73 25.34 5.31
CA VAL A 15 -29.43 25.48 4.65
C VAL A 15 -28.32 25.48 5.70
N GLU A 16 -28.46 26.24 6.78
CA GLU A 16 -27.49 26.27 7.87
C GLU A 16 -27.26 24.87 8.48
N VAL A 17 -28.34 24.13 8.75
CA VAL A 17 -28.24 22.76 9.26
C VAL A 17 -27.57 21.83 8.25
N LEU A 18 -27.87 21.96 6.95
CA LEU A 18 -27.24 21.17 5.90
C LEU A 18 -25.75 21.48 5.75
N GLU A 19 -25.35 22.75 5.83
CA GLU A 19 -23.96 23.18 5.77
C GLU A 19 -23.16 22.65 6.97
N ALA A 20 -23.72 22.73 8.18
CA ALA A 20 -23.11 22.16 9.37
C ALA A 20 -22.89 20.64 9.24
N ASN A 21 -23.94 19.91 8.80
CA ASN A 21 -23.85 18.47 8.56
C ASN A 21 -22.81 18.12 7.48
N TYR A 22 -22.73 18.93 6.42
CA TYR A 22 -21.74 18.75 5.36
C TYR A 22 -20.31 18.95 5.88
N GLN A 23 -20.08 19.98 6.69
CA GLN A 23 -18.76 20.23 7.29
C GLN A 23 -18.33 19.07 8.19
N ASP A 24 -19.24 18.54 9.02
CA ASP A 24 -18.95 17.40 9.88
C ASP A 24 -18.68 16.12 9.08
N LEU A 25 -19.48 15.85 8.04
CA LEU A 25 -19.25 14.72 7.15
C LEU A 25 -17.92 14.82 6.40
N SER A 26 -17.59 16.01 5.90
CA SER A 26 -16.32 16.29 5.21
C SER A 26 -15.12 16.07 6.14
N ARG A 27 -15.22 16.52 7.40
CA ARG A 27 -14.21 16.28 8.43
C ARG A 27 -14.05 14.77 8.69
N TYR A 28 -15.15 14.04 8.86
CA TYR A 28 -15.11 12.60 9.10
C TYR A 28 -14.51 11.83 7.92
N ALA A 29 -14.90 12.17 6.69
CA ALA A 29 -14.35 11.57 5.47
C ALA A 29 -12.83 11.78 5.37
N SER A 30 -12.35 12.99 5.67
CA SER A 30 -10.92 13.31 5.67
C SER A 30 -10.13 12.52 6.73
N GLN A 31 -10.71 12.36 7.92
CA GLN A 31 -10.12 11.54 8.98
C GLN A 31 -10.06 10.05 8.58
N LEU A 32 -11.11 9.54 7.96
CA LEU A 32 -11.16 8.16 7.50
C LEU A 32 -10.14 7.90 6.39
N GLN A 33 -10.01 8.83 5.45
CA GLN A 33 -9.02 8.74 4.38
C GLN A 33 -7.59 8.68 4.95
N THR A 34 -7.28 9.52 5.94
CA THR A 34 -5.97 9.50 6.63
C THR A 34 -5.73 8.14 7.29
N LYS A 35 -6.72 7.59 7.99
CA LYS A 35 -6.61 6.27 8.64
C LYS A 35 -6.42 5.13 7.64
N LEU A 36 -7.13 5.17 6.51
CA LEU A 36 -7.00 4.16 5.46
C LEU A 36 -5.60 4.19 4.83
N LEU A 37 -5.07 5.37 4.53
CA LEU A 37 -3.71 5.53 4.01
C LEU A 37 -2.67 4.98 4.98
N ASP A 38 -2.80 5.27 6.27
CA ASP A 38 -1.92 4.77 7.32
C ASP A 38 -1.98 3.24 7.45
N LEU A 39 -3.18 2.65 7.44
CA LEU A 39 -3.36 1.20 7.47
C LEU A 39 -2.78 0.52 6.23
N GLU A 40 -3.00 1.08 5.04
CA GLU A 40 -2.44 0.57 3.79
C GLU A 40 -0.91 0.65 3.78
N ALA A 41 -0.35 1.78 4.24
CA ALA A 41 1.09 1.97 4.37
C ALA A 41 1.72 0.96 5.34
N ARG A 42 1.13 0.76 6.52
CA ARG A 42 1.62 -0.24 7.49
C ARG A 42 1.49 -1.67 6.95
N SER A 43 0.37 -2.00 6.32
CA SER A 43 0.15 -3.32 5.71
C SER A 43 1.13 -3.61 4.57
N ARG A 44 1.62 -2.60 3.85
CA ARG A 44 2.58 -2.77 2.76
C ARG A 44 4.03 -2.54 3.15
N ARG A 45 4.31 -2.11 4.38
CA ARG A 45 5.66 -1.75 4.84
C ARG A 45 6.67 -2.89 4.68
N HIS A 46 6.22 -4.13 4.81
CA HIS A 46 7.05 -5.32 4.66
C HIS A 46 7.17 -5.80 3.20
N ASN A 47 6.44 -5.20 2.26
CA ASN A 47 6.48 -5.58 0.85
C ASN A 47 7.57 -4.79 0.12
N ILE A 48 8.53 -5.51 -0.47
CA ILE A 48 9.56 -4.96 -1.33
C ILE A 48 9.31 -5.29 -2.80
N LYS A 49 9.76 -4.39 -3.67
CA LYS A 49 9.73 -4.50 -5.13
C LYS A 49 11.16 -4.60 -5.66
N ILE A 50 11.49 -5.73 -6.29
CA ILE A 50 12.79 -5.95 -6.92
C ILE A 50 12.58 -5.95 -8.44
N VAL A 51 13.23 -5.02 -9.13
CA VAL A 51 13.10 -4.82 -10.58
C VAL A 51 14.41 -5.20 -11.28
N GLY A 52 14.31 -5.64 -12.54
CA GLY A 52 15.50 -5.92 -13.36
C GLY A 52 16.13 -7.31 -13.17
N ILE A 53 15.55 -8.18 -12.35
CA ILE A 53 15.99 -9.58 -12.28
C ILE A 53 15.56 -10.29 -13.56
N LYS A 54 16.50 -10.92 -14.26
CA LYS A 54 16.21 -11.70 -15.47
C LYS A 54 15.13 -12.76 -15.18
N GLU A 55 14.22 -12.97 -16.13
CA GLU A 55 13.17 -14.00 -15.98
C GLU A 55 13.79 -15.38 -15.75
N ASP A 56 13.11 -16.20 -14.94
CA ASP A 56 13.48 -17.57 -14.56
C ASP A 56 14.81 -17.75 -13.80
N SER A 57 15.51 -16.68 -13.43
CA SER A 57 16.71 -16.76 -12.58
C SER A 57 16.46 -17.44 -11.24
N GLU A 58 15.23 -17.38 -10.74
CA GLU A 58 14.83 -18.00 -9.47
C GLU A 58 14.56 -19.50 -9.56
N LYS A 59 14.56 -20.08 -10.77
CA LYS A 59 14.33 -21.51 -11.02
C LYS A 59 13.04 -22.04 -10.35
N GLY A 60 11.99 -21.23 -10.34
CA GLY A 60 10.69 -21.60 -9.77
C GLY A 60 10.55 -21.40 -8.25
N ASN A 61 11.59 -20.94 -7.55
CA ASN A 61 11.51 -20.62 -6.12
C ASN A 61 11.93 -19.17 -5.82
N PRO A 62 11.04 -18.17 -6.07
CA PRO A 62 11.35 -16.77 -5.81
C PRO A 62 11.64 -16.47 -4.34
N THR A 63 11.03 -17.20 -3.40
CA THR A 63 11.22 -16.97 -1.96
C THR A 63 12.65 -17.25 -1.53
N ASP A 64 13.17 -18.43 -1.88
CA ASP A 64 14.56 -18.81 -1.59
C ASP A 64 15.57 -17.99 -2.41
N PHE A 65 15.20 -17.57 -3.62
CA PHE A 65 16.04 -16.67 -4.40
C PHE A 65 16.21 -15.31 -3.71
N VAL A 66 15.11 -14.69 -3.25
CA VAL A 66 15.17 -13.36 -2.59
C VAL A 66 15.89 -13.41 -1.25
N SER A 67 15.73 -14.49 -0.48
CA SER A 67 16.40 -14.64 0.83
C SER A 67 17.94 -14.67 0.70
N LYS A 68 18.47 -15.16 -0.43
CA LYS A 68 19.90 -15.21 -0.75
C LYS A 68 20.40 -13.96 -1.45
N LEU A 69 19.62 -13.46 -2.42
CA LEU A 69 19.98 -12.31 -3.25
C LEU A 69 20.21 -11.04 -2.41
N LEU A 70 19.36 -10.77 -1.42
CA LEU A 70 19.45 -9.52 -0.67
C LEU A 70 20.71 -9.43 0.22
N PRO A 71 21.07 -10.46 1.00
CA PRO A 71 22.37 -10.51 1.67
C PRO A 71 23.57 -10.40 0.72
N GLU A 72 23.52 -11.06 -0.43
CA GLU A 72 24.60 -11.00 -1.44
C GLU A 72 24.79 -9.58 -1.99
N LEU A 73 23.69 -8.87 -2.30
CA LEU A 73 23.73 -7.52 -2.87
C LEU A 73 24.03 -6.43 -1.86
N LEU A 74 23.45 -6.52 -0.66
CA LEU A 74 23.53 -5.46 0.36
C LEU A 74 24.67 -5.71 1.36
N GLY A 75 25.30 -6.88 1.30
CA GLY A 75 26.43 -7.30 2.13
C GLY A 75 26.01 -8.16 3.32
N GLU A 76 26.57 -9.36 3.40
CA GLU A 76 26.21 -10.37 4.41
C GLU A 76 26.37 -9.88 5.85
N ARG A 77 27.31 -8.95 6.11
CA ARG A 77 27.52 -8.34 7.42
C ARG A 77 26.27 -7.64 7.99
N HIS A 78 25.35 -7.22 7.13
CA HIS A 78 24.10 -6.57 7.52
C HIS A 78 22.99 -7.58 7.87
N PHE A 79 23.23 -8.87 7.65
CA PHE A 79 22.29 -9.97 7.86
C PHE A 79 22.93 -11.03 8.78
N PRO A 80 23.05 -10.76 10.08
CA PRO A 80 23.66 -11.69 11.04
C PRO A 80 22.86 -13.00 11.19
N SER A 81 21.59 -13.00 10.78
CA SER A 81 20.75 -14.17 10.65
C SER A 81 20.18 -14.26 9.23
N PRO A 82 19.82 -15.47 8.75
CA PRO A 82 19.23 -15.63 7.43
C PRO A 82 17.99 -14.75 7.26
N LEU A 83 17.94 -13.99 6.17
CA LEU A 83 16.79 -13.14 5.86
C LEU A 83 15.53 -14.00 5.69
N LYS A 84 14.55 -13.81 6.58
CA LYS A 84 13.26 -14.50 6.49
C LYS A 84 12.36 -13.80 5.49
N VAL A 85 12.00 -14.53 4.44
CA VAL A 85 11.06 -14.09 3.41
C VAL A 85 9.81 -14.96 3.55
N ASP A 86 8.67 -14.34 3.89
CA ASP A 86 7.41 -15.07 4.06
C ASP A 86 6.90 -15.59 2.72
N ARG A 87 6.97 -14.74 1.70
CA ARG A 87 6.53 -15.05 0.34
C ARG A 87 7.21 -14.13 -0.66
N ALA A 88 7.69 -14.69 -1.76
CA ALA A 88 8.03 -13.92 -2.94
C ALA A 88 7.39 -14.52 -4.21
N HIS A 89 7.08 -13.65 -5.16
CA HIS A 89 6.51 -14.03 -6.45
C HIS A 89 6.80 -12.97 -7.51
N ARG A 90 6.81 -13.37 -8.79
CA ARG A 90 6.75 -12.41 -9.90
C ARG A 90 5.36 -11.80 -9.98
N SER A 91 5.26 -10.57 -10.48
CA SER A 91 3.97 -9.95 -10.77
C SER A 91 3.14 -10.84 -11.69
N LEU A 92 1.81 -10.84 -11.50
CA LEU A 92 0.85 -11.68 -12.23
C LEU A 92 0.65 -11.29 -13.71
N GLN A 93 1.55 -10.48 -14.26
CA GLN A 93 1.54 -10.11 -15.67
C GLN A 93 1.97 -11.31 -16.53
N PRO A 94 1.52 -11.36 -17.80
CA PRO A 94 2.01 -12.32 -18.77
C PRO A 94 3.54 -12.30 -18.85
N LYS A 95 4.15 -13.46 -19.06
CA LYS A 95 5.59 -13.55 -19.20
C LYS A 95 6.03 -12.73 -20.42
N PRO A 96 6.98 -11.80 -20.28
CA PRO A 96 7.45 -10.97 -21.38
C PRO A 96 8.25 -11.81 -22.38
N ALA A 97 8.38 -11.32 -23.62
CA ALA A 97 9.21 -11.98 -24.63
C ALA A 97 10.70 -11.86 -24.28
N ALA A 98 11.54 -12.66 -24.94
CA ALA A 98 12.98 -12.57 -24.75
C ALA A 98 13.49 -11.19 -25.20
N GLY A 99 14.11 -10.44 -24.28
CA GLY A 99 14.62 -9.09 -24.54
C GLY A 99 13.72 -7.97 -24.00
N ASP A 100 12.47 -8.27 -23.67
CA ASP A 100 11.57 -7.32 -23.02
C ASP A 100 11.87 -7.17 -21.53
N LYS A 101 11.29 -6.14 -20.91
CA LYS A 101 11.46 -5.84 -19.49
C LYS A 101 10.97 -7.01 -18.61
N PRO A 102 11.83 -7.59 -17.75
CA PRO A 102 11.42 -8.64 -16.82
C PRO A 102 10.36 -8.18 -15.82
N ARG A 103 9.50 -9.10 -15.39
CA ARG A 103 8.47 -8.85 -14.37
C ARG A 103 9.11 -8.54 -13.02
N THR A 104 8.50 -7.62 -12.27
CA THR A 104 8.96 -7.29 -10.92
C THR A 104 8.76 -8.47 -9.98
N ILE A 105 9.72 -8.74 -9.09
CA ILE A 105 9.54 -9.65 -7.96
C ILE A 105 8.98 -8.85 -6.79
N MET A 106 7.85 -9.31 -6.26
CA MET A 106 7.23 -8.83 -5.03
C MET A 106 7.61 -9.79 -3.90
N GLY A 107 8.34 -9.29 -2.90
CA GLY A 107 8.74 -10.05 -1.71
C GLY A 107 8.12 -9.47 -0.44
N CYS A 108 7.60 -10.33 0.44
CA CYS A 108 7.18 -9.97 1.78
C CYS A 108 8.30 -10.38 2.75
N ILE A 109 8.96 -9.40 3.35
CA ILE A 109 10.04 -9.63 4.32
C ILE A 109 9.46 -9.63 5.72
N HIS A 110 9.76 -10.68 6.47
CA HIS A 110 9.37 -10.73 7.86
C HIS A 110 10.40 -9.99 8.71
N HIS A 111 9.96 -8.96 9.43
CA HIS A 111 10.78 -8.37 10.49
C HIS A 111 10.51 -9.12 11.79
N PHE A 112 11.33 -10.13 12.08
CA PHE A 112 11.34 -10.78 13.39
C PHE A 112 12.37 -10.07 14.25
N THR A 113 11.92 -9.22 15.17
CA THR A 113 12.70 -8.82 16.34
C THR A 113 12.34 -9.79 17.45
N PRO A 114 13.19 -10.78 17.79
CA PRO A 114 13.05 -11.47 19.05
C PRO A 114 13.35 -10.47 20.17
N GLU A 115 12.38 -10.23 21.04
CA GLU A 115 12.65 -9.75 22.41
C GLU A 115 13.25 -10.88 23.24
#